data_AF-A0A2E0W869-F1
#
_entry.id   AF-A0A2E0W869-F1
#
_cell.length_a   1.000
_cell.length_b   1.000
_cell.length_c   1.000
_cell.angle_alpha   90.00
_cell.angle_beta   90.00
_cell.angle_gamma   90.00
#
_symmetry.space_group_name_H-M   'P 1'
#
loop_
_entity.id
_entity.type
_entity.pdbx_description
1 polymer ?
#
loop_
_entity_poly.entity_id
_entity_poly.type
_entity_poly.pdbx_seq_one_letter_code
_entity_poly.pdbx_strand_id
1 'polypeptide(L)'
;MAELWTKDKEIDFFLSSRKFATPEQLFYVSDDKKYFAYWPKSYKGSKTTLQSRNSLIGNFTEKFSVDLLQNFAKKHNWFAVQGVVCDEIGLSKQSSADVAICKTNNQIQKPENILMLFEVKMSIVWNWELIKHNDIEKLICLGDYTTHKGNPGLLRSDSMLKAIGKSINIRVSDYVASRIPIVILGNTPITQSYYKKVDFLFSAGIIQGFWSVNANPLDNNGQNIKETEKKGFIRIDNYSELDKHLENLITEPKEFFSSMKSKKDLGKIIEVANQETEIEMKAQKFLKLIRD
;
A
#
# COMPACT_ATOMS: atom_id res chain seq x y z
N MET A 1 -3.39 -19.99 -9.12
CA MET A 1 -2.38 -19.06 -8.55
C MET A 1 -3.10 -17.74 -8.33
N ALA A 2 -2.83 -17.00 -7.24
CA ALA A 2 -3.38 -15.65 -7.13
C ALA A 2 -2.80 -14.77 -8.25
N GLU A 3 -3.69 -14.05 -8.92
CA GLU A 3 -3.32 -13.10 -9.96
C GLU A 3 -3.05 -11.74 -9.34
N LEU A 4 -2.04 -11.05 -9.89
CA LEU A 4 -1.75 -9.66 -9.59
C LEU A 4 -2.85 -8.72 -10.16
N TRP A 5 -2.73 -7.42 -9.94
CA TRP A 5 -3.67 -6.44 -10.48
C TRP A 5 -3.59 -6.37 -12.00
N THR A 6 -4.73 -6.50 -12.67
CA THR A 6 -4.86 -6.47 -14.14
C THR A 6 -6.06 -5.62 -14.58
N LYS A 7 -6.18 -5.39 -15.89
CA LYS A 7 -7.38 -4.79 -16.49
C LYS A 7 -8.65 -5.57 -16.16
N ASP A 8 -8.57 -6.91 -16.11
CA ASP A 8 -9.71 -7.75 -15.78
C ASP A 8 -10.20 -7.52 -14.35
N LYS A 9 -9.30 -7.23 -13.39
CA LYS A 9 -9.70 -6.84 -12.03
C LYS A 9 -10.43 -5.50 -11.97
N GLU A 10 -10.09 -4.57 -12.85
CA GLU A 10 -10.86 -3.31 -12.98
C GLU A 10 -12.21 -3.52 -13.66
N ILE A 11 -12.28 -4.39 -14.67
CA ILE A 11 -13.55 -4.81 -15.26
C ILE A 11 -14.44 -5.47 -14.19
N ASP A 12 -13.90 -6.40 -13.41
CA ASP A 12 -14.59 -7.05 -12.29
C ASP A 12 -15.11 -6.01 -11.29
N PHE A 13 -14.29 -5.01 -10.95
CA PHE A 13 -14.72 -3.90 -10.08
C PHE A 13 -15.93 -3.16 -10.66
N PHE A 14 -15.87 -2.74 -11.93
CA PHE A 14 -16.97 -2.01 -12.54
C PHE A 14 -18.23 -2.87 -12.65
N LEU A 15 -18.12 -4.10 -13.15
CA LEU A 15 -19.26 -5.01 -13.32
C LEU A 15 -19.91 -5.39 -11.99
N SER A 16 -19.12 -5.67 -10.96
CA SER A 16 -19.65 -5.98 -9.62
C SER A 16 -20.30 -4.76 -8.98
N SER A 17 -19.70 -3.57 -9.12
CA SER A 17 -20.26 -2.32 -8.59
C SER A 17 -21.54 -1.90 -9.30
N ARG A 18 -21.64 -2.14 -10.62
CA ARG A 18 -22.84 -1.82 -11.42
C ARG A 18 -24.10 -2.56 -10.99
N LYS A 19 -23.98 -3.65 -10.22
CA LYS A 19 -25.13 -4.38 -9.63
C LYS A 19 -25.90 -3.54 -8.60
N PHE A 20 -25.28 -2.52 -8.02
CA PHE A 20 -25.89 -1.72 -6.95
C PHE A 20 -25.61 -0.20 -7.04
N ALA A 21 -24.62 0.23 -7.82
CA ALA A 21 -24.28 1.65 -8.01
C ALA A 21 -24.60 2.10 -9.43
N THR A 22 -25.13 3.31 -9.60
CA THR A 22 -25.45 3.87 -10.92
C THR A 22 -24.18 4.24 -11.70
N PRO A 23 -24.26 4.39 -13.03
CA PRO A 23 -23.13 4.81 -13.85
C PRO A 23 -22.53 6.15 -13.42
N GLU A 24 -23.36 7.11 -13.02
CA GLU A 24 -22.95 8.43 -12.56
C GLU A 24 -22.20 8.37 -11.22
N GLN A 25 -22.38 7.29 -10.44
CA GLN A 25 -21.62 7.06 -9.22
C GLN A 25 -20.23 6.45 -9.50
N LEU A 26 -20.00 5.90 -10.69
CA LEU A 26 -18.77 5.17 -11.07
C LEU A 26 -17.96 5.87 -12.17
N PHE A 27 -18.60 6.71 -12.97
CA PHE A 27 -18.01 7.36 -14.14
C PHE A 27 -18.30 8.86 -14.13
N TYR A 28 -17.34 9.64 -14.62
CA TYR A 28 -17.56 11.02 -14.99
C TYR A 28 -18.47 11.07 -16.22
N VAL A 29 -19.38 12.05 -16.25
CA VAL A 29 -20.31 12.24 -17.38
C VAL A 29 -19.92 13.50 -18.13
N SER A 30 -19.51 13.35 -19.38
CA SER A 30 -19.15 14.47 -20.26
C SER A 30 -20.36 15.25 -20.77
N ASP A 31 -20.09 16.42 -21.37
CA ASP A 31 -21.11 17.25 -22.01
C ASP A 31 -21.87 16.51 -23.13
N ASP A 32 -21.22 15.56 -23.81
CA ASP A 32 -21.83 14.65 -24.81
C ASP A 32 -22.41 13.35 -24.22
N LYS A 33 -22.65 13.32 -22.90
CA LYS A 33 -23.26 12.20 -22.15
C LYS A 33 -22.50 10.88 -22.23
N LYS A 34 -21.18 10.92 -22.43
CA LYS A 34 -20.30 9.75 -22.34
C LYS A 34 -19.80 9.56 -20.92
N TYR A 35 -19.52 8.31 -20.58
CA TYR A 35 -19.14 7.89 -19.23
C TYR A 35 -17.68 7.47 -19.21
N PHE A 36 -16.83 8.19 -18.47
CA PHE A 36 -15.39 7.92 -18.39
C PHE A 36 -14.93 7.64 -16.97
N ALA A 37 -14.03 6.68 -16.78
CA ALA A 37 -13.40 6.43 -15.48
C ALA A 37 -12.51 7.61 -15.08
N TYR A 38 -11.84 8.23 -16.03
CA TYR A 38 -11.14 9.49 -15.83
C TYR A 38 -11.34 10.40 -17.05
N TRP A 39 -11.32 11.70 -16.82
CA TRP A 39 -11.33 12.65 -17.93
C TRP A 39 -10.17 12.38 -18.90
N PRO A 40 -10.43 12.07 -20.18
CA PRO A 40 -9.39 11.93 -21.18
C PRO A 40 -8.53 13.21 -21.25
N LYS A 41 -7.24 13.10 -21.54
CA LYS A 41 -6.36 14.29 -21.68
C LYS A 41 -6.87 15.26 -22.76
N SER A 42 -7.41 14.72 -23.84
CA SER A 42 -8.02 15.46 -24.95
C SER A 42 -9.33 16.17 -24.60
N TYR A 43 -9.98 15.83 -23.47
CA TYR A 43 -11.28 16.40 -23.12
C TYR A 43 -11.18 17.88 -22.71
N LYS A 44 -11.87 18.76 -23.46
CA LYS A 44 -11.86 20.22 -23.29
C LYS A 44 -13.11 20.79 -22.59
N GLY A 45 -14.16 19.99 -22.45
CA GLY A 45 -15.43 20.41 -21.86
C GLY A 45 -15.40 20.66 -20.36
N SER A 46 -16.59 20.92 -19.82
CA SER A 46 -16.80 21.15 -18.39
C SER A 46 -16.49 19.88 -17.59
N LYS A 47 -15.88 20.02 -16.41
CA LYS A 47 -15.44 18.89 -15.59
C LYS A 47 -16.08 18.94 -14.22
N THR A 48 -16.65 17.83 -13.81
CA THR A 48 -17.18 17.59 -12.47
C THR A 48 -16.21 16.76 -11.64
N THR A 49 -16.46 16.72 -10.33
CA THR A 49 -15.78 15.84 -9.38
C THR A 49 -16.63 14.60 -9.13
N LEU A 50 -15.97 13.44 -9.01
CA LEU A 50 -16.62 12.16 -8.71
C LEU A 50 -16.02 11.62 -7.41
N GLN A 51 -16.76 11.73 -6.31
CA GLN A 51 -16.31 11.29 -4.99
C GLN A 51 -16.84 9.90 -4.61
N SER A 52 -18.05 9.56 -5.05
CA SER A 52 -18.76 8.31 -4.71
C SER A 52 -17.96 7.04 -5.03
N ARG A 53 -17.16 7.06 -6.10
CA ARG A 53 -16.35 5.90 -6.50
C ARG A 53 -15.22 5.58 -5.53
N ASN A 54 -14.67 6.57 -4.84
CA ASN A 54 -13.43 6.41 -4.07
C ASN A 54 -13.59 5.38 -2.94
N SER A 55 -14.74 5.37 -2.25
CA SER A 55 -15.04 4.36 -1.23
C SER A 55 -15.25 2.97 -1.84
N LEU A 56 -15.93 2.89 -3.00
CA LEU A 56 -16.19 1.63 -3.70
C LEU A 56 -14.89 0.94 -4.15
N ILE A 57 -14.00 1.68 -4.82
CA ILE A 57 -12.71 1.12 -5.27
C ILE A 57 -11.77 0.84 -4.08
N GLY A 58 -11.84 1.64 -3.01
CA GLY A 58 -11.11 1.38 -1.77
C GLY A 58 -11.47 0.02 -1.19
N ASN A 59 -12.76 -0.21 -0.91
CA ASN A 59 -13.26 -1.48 -0.38
C ASN A 59 -12.92 -2.67 -1.30
N PHE A 60 -13.02 -2.49 -2.61
CA PHE A 60 -12.69 -3.54 -3.58
C PHE A 60 -11.19 -3.89 -3.54
N THR A 61 -10.31 -2.89 -3.50
CA THR A 61 -8.86 -3.11 -3.51
C THR A 61 -8.33 -3.65 -2.19
N GLU A 62 -8.95 -3.28 -1.06
CA GLU A 62 -8.66 -3.93 0.24
C GLU A 62 -9.03 -5.40 0.23
N LYS A 63 -10.23 -5.76 -0.25
CA LYS A 63 -10.64 -7.16 -0.39
C LYS A 63 -9.71 -7.94 -1.32
N PHE A 64 -9.38 -7.36 -2.48
CA PHE A 64 -8.39 -7.93 -3.39
C PHE A 64 -7.05 -8.18 -2.68
N SER A 65 -6.61 -7.24 -1.84
CA SER A 65 -5.34 -7.36 -1.11
C SER A 65 -5.40 -8.47 -0.06
N VAL A 66 -6.53 -8.66 0.63
CA VAL A 66 -6.75 -9.83 1.50
C VAL A 66 -6.62 -11.11 0.70
N ASP A 67 -7.34 -11.26 -0.41
CA ASP A 67 -7.33 -12.47 -1.23
C ASP A 67 -5.91 -12.78 -1.78
N LEU A 68 -5.18 -11.74 -2.19
CA LEU A 68 -3.79 -11.85 -2.66
C LEU A 68 -2.87 -12.34 -1.55
N LEU A 69 -2.92 -11.74 -0.36
CA LEU A 69 -2.05 -12.05 0.78
C LEU A 69 -2.45 -13.35 1.49
N GLN A 70 -3.70 -13.78 1.38
CA GLN A 70 -4.23 -14.95 2.08
C GLN A 70 -3.55 -16.26 1.64
N ASN A 71 -3.07 -16.33 0.39
CA ASN A 71 -2.31 -17.48 -0.10
C ASN A 71 -0.97 -17.63 0.63
N PHE A 72 -0.23 -16.53 0.79
CA PHE A 72 0.99 -16.50 1.58
C PHE A 72 0.67 -16.82 3.05
N ALA A 73 -0.33 -16.15 3.64
CA ALA A 73 -0.69 -16.38 5.04
C ALA A 73 -1.04 -17.86 5.34
N LYS A 74 -1.78 -18.54 4.45
CA LYS A 74 -2.13 -19.96 4.59
C LYS A 74 -0.92 -20.89 4.63
N LYS A 75 0.12 -20.61 3.83
CA LYS A 75 1.39 -21.38 3.82
C LYS A 75 2.04 -21.46 5.20
N HIS A 76 1.82 -20.44 6.04
CA HIS A 76 2.38 -20.31 7.39
C HIS A 76 1.35 -20.51 8.51
N ASN A 77 0.13 -20.99 8.21
CA ASN A 77 -0.98 -21.10 9.17
C ASN A 77 -1.39 -19.76 9.81
N TRP A 78 -1.35 -18.67 9.04
CA TRP A 78 -1.78 -17.32 9.42
C TRP A 78 -3.00 -16.85 8.63
N PHE A 79 -3.47 -15.65 8.94
CA PHE A 79 -4.65 -15.04 8.35
C PHE A 79 -4.32 -13.68 7.74
N ALA A 80 -4.85 -13.40 6.55
CA ALA A 80 -4.92 -12.03 6.04
C ALA A 80 -6.24 -11.41 6.52
N VAL A 81 -6.17 -10.35 7.30
CA VAL A 81 -7.32 -9.75 7.97
C VAL A 81 -7.49 -8.31 7.52
N GLN A 82 -8.71 -7.95 7.11
CA GLN A 82 -9.07 -6.58 6.74
C GLN A 82 -9.41 -5.74 7.98
N GLY A 83 -9.08 -4.45 7.94
CA GLY A 83 -9.59 -3.47 8.90
C GLY A 83 -9.09 -3.70 10.32
N VAL A 84 -7.83 -4.11 10.50
CA VAL A 84 -7.28 -4.50 11.80
C VAL A 84 -7.17 -3.31 12.76
N VAL A 85 -7.67 -3.53 13.97
CA VAL A 85 -7.67 -2.57 15.09
C VAL A 85 -6.72 -3.08 16.17
N CYS A 86 -5.82 -2.21 16.61
CA CYS A 86 -4.89 -2.43 17.71
C CYS A 86 -4.51 -1.06 18.29
N ASP A 87 -5.26 -0.63 19.30
CA ASP A 87 -5.11 0.71 19.90
C ASP A 87 -3.70 0.92 20.48
N GLU A 88 -3.07 -0.15 21.00
CA GLU A 88 -1.70 -0.13 21.55
C GLU A 88 -0.64 0.34 20.54
N ILE A 89 -0.86 0.12 19.23
CA ILE A 89 0.05 0.57 18.17
C ILE A 89 -0.55 1.72 17.33
N GLY A 90 -1.52 2.45 17.90
CA GLY A 90 -2.14 3.60 17.26
C GLY A 90 -3.10 3.28 16.11
N LEU A 91 -3.57 2.03 16.00
CA LEU A 91 -4.56 1.59 15.02
C LEU A 91 -5.96 1.52 15.64
N SER A 92 -6.64 2.67 15.75
CA SER A 92 -8.00 2.73 16.29
C SER A 92 -9.05 2.28 15.28
N LYS A 93 -10.32 2.13 15.71
CA LYS A 93 -11.45 1.86 14.81
C LYS A 93 -11.63 2.91 13.71
N GLN A 94 -11.24 4.16 13.97
CA GLN A 94 -11.35 5.26 13.01
C GLN A 94 -10.16 5.33 12.04
N SER A 95 -9.05 4.66 12.37
CA SER A 95 -7.83 4.62 11.58
C SER A 95 -7.19 3.23 11.63
N SER A 96 -8.00 2.21 11.39
CA SER A 96 -7.58 0.80 11.37
C SER A 96 -6.59 0.56 10.24
N ALA A 97 -5.75 -0.47 10.34
CA ALA A 97 -4.96 -0.92 9.19
C ALA A 97 -5.89 -1.47 8.10
N ASP A 98 -5.56 -1.19 6.85
CA ASP A 98 -6.40 -1.62 5.72
C ASP A 98 -6.37 -3.16 5.63
N VAL A 99 -5.18 -3.76 5.67
CA VAL A 99 -4.98 -5.21 5.76
C VAL A 99 -3.78 -5.52 6.67
N ALA A 100 -3.81 -6.66 7.36
CA ALA A 100 -2.66 -7.19 8.08
C ALA A 100 -2.54 -8.71 7.90
N ILE A 101 -1.32 -9.24 8.03
CA ILE A 101 -1.12 -10.67 8.26
C ILE A 101 -1.04 -10.89 9.76
N CYS A 102 -1.88 -11.78 10.29
CA CYS A 102 -2.04 -12.02 11.72
C CYS A 102 -2.00 -13.51 12.06
N LYS A 103 -1.56 -13.81 13.29
CA LYS A 103 -1.62 -15.17 13.86
C LYS A 103 -3.05 -15.64 14.17
N THR A 104 -3.99 -14.70 14.30
CA THR A 104 -5.40 -14.99 14.61
C THR A 104 -6.33 -14.35 13.58
N ASN A 105 -7.49 -14.96 13.36
CA ASN A 105 -8.50 -14.45 12.42
C ASN A 105 -9.49 -13.47 13.08
N ASN A 106 -8.98 -12.46 13.79
CA ASN A 106 -9.78 -11.46 14.48
C ASN A 106 -9.47 -10.06 13.96
N GLN A 107 -10.49 -9.19 13.90
CA GLN A 107 -10.29 -7.80 13.53
C GLN A 107 -9.56 -7.01 14.63
N ILE A 108 -9.92 -7.25 15.89
CA ILE A 108 -9.25 -6.67 17.05
C ILE A 108 -8.07 -7.57 17.39
N GLN A 109 -6.87 -7.01 17.34
CA GLN A 109 -5.61 -7.73 17.54
C GLN A 109 -4.83 -7.16 18.71
N LYS A 110 -4.02 -8.03 19.31
CA LYS A 110 -2.89 -7.61 20.15
C LYS A 110 -1.65 -7.43 19.27
N PRO A 111 -0.67 -6.58 19.64
CA PRO A 111 0.52 -6.35 18.82
C PRO A 111 1.28 -7.63 18.48
N GLU A 112 1.43 -8.57 19.42
CA GLU A 112 2.17 -9.83 19.23
C GLU A 112 1.54 -10.78 18.20
N ASN A 113 0.28 -10.55 17.82
CA ASN A 113 -0.42 -11.31 16.80
C ASN A 113 -0.28 -10.70 15.40
N ILE A 114 0.17 -9.44 15.29
CA ILE A 114 0.33 -8.76 14.01
C ILE A 114 1.74 -9.03 13.50
N LEU A 115 1.82 -9.70 12.35
CA LEU A 115 3.09 -10.08 11.72
C LEU A 115 3.53 -9.07 10.67
N MET A 116 2.58 -8.44 9.97
CA MET A 116 2.84 -7.44 8.95
C MET A 116 1.61 -6.56 8.75
N LEU A 117 1.82 -5.27 8.53
CA LEU A 117 0.77 -4.30 8.21
C LEU A 117 0.86 -3.88 6.75
N PHE A 118 -0.29 -3.75 6.11
CA PHE A 118 -0.43 -3.30 4.74
C PHE A 118 -1.38 -2.11 4.67
N GLU A 119 -0.88 -0.99 4.16
CA GLU A 119 -1.69 0.14 3.79
C GLU A 119 -1.97 0.09 2.29
N VAL A 120 -3.25 0.03 1.91
CA VAL A 120 -3.67 -0.09 0.52
C VAL A 120 -3.85 1.31 -0.07
N LYS A 121 -3.14 1.56 -1.17
CA LYS A 121 -3.17 2.81 -1.95
C LYS A 121 -3.33 2.48 -3.43
N MET A 122 -4.20 1.52 -3.71
CA MET A 122 -4.58 1.10 -5.05
C MET A 122 -5.78 1.91 -5.56
N SER A 123 -5.93 2.01 -6.88
CA SER A 123 -7.11 2.60 -7.51
C SER A 123 -7.34 2.04 -8.91
N ILE A 124 -8.34 2.53 -9.62
CA ILE A 124 -8.41 2.37 -11.08
C ILE A 124 -7.16 3.03 -11.69
N VAL A 125 -6.51 2.34 -12.62
CA VAL A 125 -5.26 2.74 -13.29
C VAL A 125 -5.54 3.08 -14.74
N TRP A 126 -6.38 2.30 -15.42
CA TRP A 126 -6.69 2.52 -16.83
C TRP A 126 -7.90 3.43 -16.99
N ASN A 127 -7.95 4.14 -18.11
CA ASN A 127 -9.14 4.90 -18.48
C ASN A 127 -10.14 3.99 -19.17
N TRP A 128 -11.34 3.91 -18.63
CA TRP A 128 -12.43 3.11 -19.17
C TRP A 128 -13.57 4.01 -19.64
N GLU A 129 -14.12 3.71 -20.80
CA GLU A 129 -15.40 4.26 -21.26
C GLU A 129 -16.49 3.21 -21.08
N LEU A 130 -17.60 3.62 -20.46
CA LEU A 130 -18.82 2.82 -20.43
C LEU A 130 -19.70 3.22 -21.61
N ILE A 131 -19.83 2.32 -22.57
CA ILE A 131 -20.76 2.45 -23.69
C ILE A 131 -22.07 1.76 -23.32
N LYS A 132 -23.17 2.48 -23.44
CA LYS A 132 -24.52 1.97 -23.26
C LYS A 132 -25.25 1.96 -24.60
N HIS A 133 -25.62 0.78 -25.08
CA HIS A 133 -26.49 0.62 -26.24
C HIS A 133 -27.62 -0.35 -25.88
N ASN A 134 -28.85 0.18 -25.82
CA ASN A 134 -30.02 -0.55 -25.31
C ASN A 134 -29.72 -1.13 -23.91
N ASP A 135 -30.00 -2.41 -23.69
CA ASP A 135 -29.73 -3.12 -22.43
C ASP A 135 -28.29 -3.69 -22.34
N ILE A 136 -27.42 -3.38 -23.30
CA ILE A 136 -26.04 -3.86 -23.32
C ILE A 136 -25.10 -2.75 -22.85
N GLU A 137 -24.43 -3.00 -21.73
CA GLU A 137 -23.34 -2.19 -21.22
C GLU A 137 -22.00 -2.83 -21.59
N LYS A 138 -21.08 -2.05 -22.16
CA LYS A 138 -19.73 -2.48 -22.51
C LYS A 138 -18.69 -1.51 -21.98
N LEU A 139 -17.62 -2.06 -21.40
CA LEU A 139 -16.44 -1.29 -21.02
C LEU A 139 -15.39 -1.34 -22.13
N ILE A 140 -14.87 -0.18 -22.51
CA ILE A 140 -13.77 -0.04 -23.47
C ILE A 140 -12.59 0.63 -22.77
N CYS A 141 -11.44 -0.02 -22.78
CA CYS A 141 -10.20 0.58 -22.30
C CYS A 141 -9.72 1.61 -23.32
N LEU A 142 -9.71 2.89 -22.93
CA LEU A 142 -9.21 3.99 -23.75
C LEU A 142 -7.68 4.15 -23.67
N GLY A 143 -7.07 3.63 -22.59
CA GLY A 143 -5.62 3.60 -22.41
C GLY A 143 -5.20 3.59 -20.95
N ASP A 144 -3.89 3.60 -20.70
CA ASP A 144 -3.29 3.64 -19.36
C ASP A 144 -3.39 5.01 -18.66
N TYR A 145 -2.78 5.11 -17.47
CA TYR A 145 -2.81 6.30 -16.64
C TYR A 145 -2.19 7.54 -17.28
N THR A 146 -1.39 7.38 -18.35
CA THR A 146 -0.81 8.49 -19.10
C THR A 146 -1.81 9.10 -20.09
N THR A 147 -2.94 8.47 -20.35
CA THR A 147 -3.95 8.94 -21.32
C THR A 147 -5.04 9.81 -20.70
N HIS A 148 -5.11 9.85 -19.37
CA HIS A 148 -6.14 10.57 -18.63
C HIS A 148 -5.57 11.65 -17.70
N LYS A 149 -6.44 12.53 -17.20
CA LYS A 149 -6.06 13.69 -16.35
C LYS A 149 -5.92 13.35 -14.87
N GLY A 150 -6.49 12.23 -14.43
CA GLY A 150 -6.34 11.77 -13.05
C GLY A 150 -4.94 11.23 -12.77
N ASN A 151 -4.50 11.32 -11.51
CA ASN A 151 -3.36 10.58 -11.01
C ASN A 151 -3.90 9.41 -10.17
N PRO A 152 -3.61 8.15 -10.52
CA PRO A 152 -4.07 7.00 -9.76
C PRO A 152 -3.10 6.60 -8.65
N GLY A 153 -3.60 5.95 -7.61
CA GLY A 153 -2.81 5.33 -6.54
C GLY A 153 -1.67 6.18 -6.00
N LEU A 154 -0.45 5.63 -6.09
CA LEU A 154 0.78 6.22 -5.57
C LEU A 154 1.34 7.36 -6.44
N LEU A 155 0.78 7.62 -7.62
CA LEU A 155 1.10 8.81 -8.41
C LEU A 155 0.51 10.09 -7.79
N ARG A 156 -0.40 9.96 -6.81
CA ARG A 156 -0.91 11.10 -6.04
C ARG A 156 -0.05 11.38 -4.82
N SER A 157 0.42 12.61 -4.71
CA SER A 157 1.17 13.08 -3.56
C SER A 157 0.41 12.95 -2.23
N ASP A 158 -0.91 13.21 -2.22
CA ASP A 158 -1.71 13.08 -0.99
C ASP A 158 -1.81 11.62 -0.51
N SER A 159 -1.87 10.67 -1.44
CA SER A 159 -1.92 9.24 -1.13
C SER A 159 -0.59 8.76 -0.53
N MET A 160 0.53 9.22 -1.10
CA MET A 160 1.87 9.00 -0.53
C MET A 160 2.01 9.59 0.88
N LEU A 161 1.59 10.84 1.08
CA LEU A 161 1.72 11.52 2.37
C LEU A 161 0.86 10.88 3.46
N LYS A 162 -0.36 10.43 3.14
CA LYS A 162 -1.22 9.69 4.08
C LYS A 162 -0.60 8.38 4.52
N ALA A 163 -0.06 7.60 3.57
CA ALA A 163 0.65 6.35 3.86
C ALA A 163 1.86 6.57 4.77
N ILE A 164 2.67 7.61 4.48
CA ILE A 164 3.82 7.99 5.30
C ILE A 164 3.37 8.42 6.71
N GLY A 165 2.37 9.30 6.80
CA GLY A 165 1.86 9.81 8.08
C GLY A 165 1.34 8.70 8.99
N LYS A 166 0.54 7.78 8.45
CA LYS A 166 0.03 6.62 9.20
C LYS A 166 1.16 5.70 9.67
N SER A 167 2.14 5.43 8.81
CA SER A 167 3.30 4.61 9.17
C SER A 167 4.12 5.23 10.30
N ILE A 168 4.36 6.55 10.25
CA ILE A 168 5.04 7.27 11.33
C ILE A 168 4.23 7.18 12.62
N ASN A 169 2.91 7.40 12.57
CA ASN A 169 2.04 7.31 13.75
C ASN A 169 2.14 5.93 14.43
N ILE A 170 2.14 4.85 13.64
CA ILE A 170 2.35 3.49 14.16
C ILE A 170 3.75 3.36 14.78
N ARG A 171 4.81 3.84 14.10
CA ARG A 171 6.19 3.72 14.59
C ARG A 171 6.46 4.42 15.92
N VAL A 172 5.76 5.52 16.20
CA VAL A 172 5.94 6.32 17.42
C VAL A 172 4.93 6.00 18.53
N SER A 173 3.99 5.06 18.29
CA SER A 173 2.93 4.72 19.24
C SER A 173 3.45 3.92 20.44
N ASP A 174 4.19 2.83 20.19
CA ASP A 174 4.80 1.98 21.21
C ASP A 174 6.00 1.20 20.62
N TYR A 175 6.93 0.79 21.47
CA TYR A 175 8.08 -0.04 21.07
C TYR A 175 7.67 -1.40 20.51
N VAL A 176 6.52 -1.97 20.89
CA VAL A 176 6.06 -3.23 20.29
C VAL A 176 5.76 -3.08 18.79
N ALA A 177 5.40 -1.87 18.33
CA ALA A 177 5.18 -1.59 16.91
C ALA A 177 6.50 -1.58 16.10
N SER A 178 7.66 -1.43 16.76
CA SER A 178 8.95 -1.31 16.08
C SER A 178 9.37 -2.54 15.27
N ARG A 179 8.82 -3.71 15.60
CA ARG A 179 9.14 -5.00 14.97
C ARG A 179 8.17 -5.37 13.85
N ILE A 180 7.05 -4.67 13.75
CA ILE A 180 6.03 -4.97 12.75
C ILE A 180 6.45 -4.30 11.42
N PRO A 181 6.68 -5.05 10.34
CA PRO A 181 6.93 -4.48 9.03
C PRO A 181 5.66 -3.79 8.50
N ILE A 182 5.84 -2.62 7.88
CA ILE A 182 4.75 -1.85 7.27
C ILE A 182 5.03 -1.74 5.78
N VAL A 183 4.09 -2.22 4.96
CA VAL A 183 4.17 -2.21 3.50
C VAL A 183 3.05 -1.35 2.94
N ILE A 184 3.35 -0.53 1.94
CA ILE A 184 2.34 0.21 1.19
C ILE A 184 2.06 -0.54 -0.11
N LEU A 185 0.86 -1.09 -0.26
CA LEU A 185 0.43 -1.80 -1.46
C LEU A 185 -0.23 -0.82 -2.43
N GLY A 186 0.36 -0.67 -3.61
CA GLY A 186 -0.19 0.10 -4.72
C GLY A 186 -0.33 -0.76 -5.98
N ASN A 187 -0.77 -0.15 -7.06
CA ASN A 187 -0.90 -0.77 -8.38
C ASN A 187 -0.47 0.18 -9.51
N THR A 188 0.33 1.19 -9.15
CA THR A 188 0.89 2.20 -10.04
C THR A 188 2.38 2.37 -9.72
N PRO A 189 3.18 2.90 -10.66
CA PRO A 189 4.49 3.42 -10.30
C PRO A 189 4.36 4.64 -9.38
N ILE A 190 5.52 5.16 -8.95
CA ILE A 190 5.64 6.43 -8.22
C ILE A 190 6.29 7.49 -9.12
N THR A 191 6.10 8.77 -8.79
CA THR A 191 6.78 9.85 -9.52
C THR A 191 8.25 9.93 -9.13
N GLN A 192 9.12 10.37 -10.06
CA GLN A 192 10.57 10.48 -9.86
C GLN A 192 10.95 11.31 -8.62
N SER A 193 10.16 12.34 -8.31
CA SER A 193 10.34 13.18 -7.12
C SER A 193 10.25 12.41 -5.79
N TYR A 194 9.61 11.23 -5.77
CA TYR A 194 9.51 10.37 -4.58
C TYR A 194 10.61 9.31 -4.48
N TYR A 195 11.42 9.07 -5.51
CA TYR A 195 12.39 7.96 -5.52
C TYR A 195 13.35 8.01 -4.32
N LYS A 196 14.01 9.16 -4.12
CA LYS A 196 14.89 9.37 -2.96
C LYS A 196 14.15 9.27 -1.64
N LYS A 197 12.89 9.70 -1.60
CA LYS A 197 12.07 9.72 -0.37
C LYS A 197 11.68 8.30 0.05
N VAL A 198 11.24 7.44 -0.86
CA VAL A 198 10.89 6.06 -0.53
C VAL A 198 12.13 5.24 -0.12
N ASP A 199 13.27 5.48 -0.76
CA ASP A 199 14.55 4.85 -0.37
C ASP A 199 15.02 5.29 1.01
N PHE A 200 14.80 6.57 1.36
CA PHE A 200 15.07 7.07 2.70
C PHE A 200 14.15 6.44 3.75
N LEU A 201 12.84 6.37 3.48
CA LEU A 201 11.86 5.75 4.38
C LEU A 201 12.16 4.26 4.63
N PHE A 202 12.59 3.56 3.57
CA PHE A 202 13.05 2.18 3.64
C PHE A 202 14.31 2.03 4.48
N SER A 203 15.34 2.83 4.19
CA SER A 203 16.61 2.78 4.94
C SER A 203 16.43 3.15 6.41
N ALA A 204 15.52 4.09 6.71
CA ALA A 204 15.20 4.50 8.07
C ALA A 204 14.32 3.49 8.82
N GLY A 205 13.79 2.46 8.16
CA GLY A 205 12.91 1.46 8.76
C GLY A 205 11.48 1.96 9.06
N ILE A 206 11.09 3.13 8.55
CA ILE A 206 9.73 3.67 8.75
C ILE A 206 8.73 2.82 7.97
N ILE A 207 9.05 2.47 6.71
CA ILE A 207 8.22 1.66 5.79
C ILE A 207 9.13 0.63 5.12
N GLN A 208 8.74 -0.64 5.12
CA GLN A 208 9.52 -1.76 4.59
C GLN A 208 9.31 -2.01 3.09
N GLY A 209 8.43 -1.24 2.45
CA GLY A 209 8.42 -1.09 1.00
C GLY A 209 7.14 -0.45 0.47
N PHE A 210 7.28 0.23 -0.66
CA PHE A 210 6.17 0.63 -1.51
C PHE A 210 6.10 -0.36 -2.68
N TRP A 211 5.10 -1.23 -2.69
CA TRP A 211 5.01 -2.32 -3.66
C TRP A 211 3.87 -2.10 -4.62
N SER A 212 4.16 -2.02 -5.92
CA SER A 212 3.14 -2.05 -6.96
C SER A 212 2.86 -3.49 -7.37
N VAL A 213 1.68 -4.01 -7.08
CA VAL A 213 1.22 -5.35 -7.49
C VAL A 213 0.55 -5.32 -8.88
N ASN A 214 1.00 -4.42 -9.75
CA ASN A 214 0.61 -4.35 -11.16
C ASN A 214 1.87 -4.49 -12.00
N ALA A 215 1.99 -5.62 -12.70
CA ALA A 215 3.17 -5.93 -13.51
C ALA A 215 3.29 -5.02 -14.75
N ASN A 216 2.15 -4.62 -15.33
CA ASN A 216 2.09 -3.90 -16.59
C ASN A 216 1.15 -2.68 -16.48
N PRO A 217 1.51 -1.66 -15.68
CA PRO A 217 0.65 -0.50 -15.46
C PRO A 217 0.59 0.46 -16.67
N LEU A 218 1.47 0.28 -17.67
CA LEU A 218 1.49 1.01 -18.92
C LEU A 218 1.11 0.09 -20.08
N ASP A 219 0.40 0.63 -21.05
CA ASP A 219 0.12 -0.05 -22.30
C ASP A 219 1.37 -0.05 -23.21
N ASN A 220 1.39 -0.91 -24.23
CA ASN A 220 2.44 -0.97 -25.27
C ASN A 220 3.89 -1.13 -24.75
N ASN A 221 4.07 -1.83 -23.62
CA ASN A 221 5.39 -2.03 -23.00
C ASN A 221 6.12 -0.71 -22.65
N GLY A 222 5.37 0.34 -22.29
CA GLY A 222 5.96 1.59 -21.85
C GLY A 222 6.93 1.39 -20.69
N GLN A 223 8.07 2.10 -20.73
CA GLN A 223 9.04 2.07 -19.64
C GLN A 223 8.41 2.59 -18.35
N ASN A 224 8.37 1.75 -17.33
CA ASN A 224 8.03 2.13 -15.97
C ASN A 224 9.06 1.55 -15.01
N ILE A 225 9.25 2.21 -13.89
CA ILE A 225 10.27 1.85 -12.90
C ILE A 225 10.00 0.45 -12.32
N LYS A 226 11.02 -0.42 -12.37
CA LYS A 226 11.00 -1.72 -11.70
C LYS A 226 11.29 -1.58 -10.21
N GLU A 227 12.35 -0.84 -9.86
CA GLU A 227 12.75 -0.60 -8.48
C GLU A 227 13.52 0.71 -8.36
N THR A 228 13.50 1.31 -7.17
CA THR A 228 14.42 2.41 -6.82
C THR A 228 15.77 1.87 -6.38
N GLU A 229 16.78 2.74 -6.26
CA GLU A 229 18.18 2.36 -5.98
C GLU A 229 18.31 1.49 -4.73
N LYS A 230 17.60 1.84 -3.66
CA LYS A 230 17.59 1.06 -2.40
C LYS A 230 16.37 0.16 -2.25
N LYS A 231 15.61 -0.03 -3.32
CA LYS A 231 14.39 -0.87 -3.34
C LYS A 231 13.31 -0.40 -2.37
N GLY A 232 13.30 0.88 -1.99
CA GLY A 232 12.20 1.47 -1.23
C GLY A 232 10.88 1.42 -1.99
N PHE A 233 10.92 1.44 -3.32
CA PHE A 233 9.83 1.03 -4.20
C PHE A 233 10.23 -0.17 -5.06
N ILE A 234 9.29 -1.10 -5.25
CA ILE A 234 9.40 -2.20 -6.21
C ILE A 234 8.07 -2.40 -6.97
N ARG A 235 8.16 -2.77 -8.24
CA ARG A 235 7.05 -3.31 -9.04
C ARG A 235 7.17 -4.82 -9.05
N ILE A 236 6.09 -5.50 -8.68
CA ILE A 236 6.03 -6.95 -8.63
C ILE A 236 5.44 -7.44 -9.95
N ASP A 237 6.17 -8.33 -10.62
CA ASP A 237 5.80 -8.82 -11.95
C ASP A 237 4.99 -10.12 -11.89
N ASN A 238 5.13 -10.90 -10.81
CA ASN A 238 4.35 -12.11 -10.60
C ASN A 238 4.20 -12.45 -9.11
N TYR A 239 3.30 -13.39 -8.80
CA TYR A 239 3.02 -13.79 -7.42
C TYR A 239 4.23 -14.41 -6.71
N SER A 240 5.10 -15.16 -7.42
CA SER A 240 6.30 -15.75 -6.80
C SER A 240 7.28 -14.68 -6.32
N GLU A 241 7.37 -13.55 -7.01
CA GLU A 241 8.16 -12.41 -6.57
C GLU A 241 7.57 -11.78 -5.31
N LEU A 242 6.24 -11.60 -5.25
CA LEU A 242 5.56 -11.14 -4.02
C LEU A 242 5.83 -12.08 -2.84
N ASP A 243 5.66 -13.39 -3.03
CA ASP A 243 5.88 -14.42 -2.00
C ASP A 243 7.29 -14.32 -1.42
N LYS A 244 8.31 -14.19 -2.30
CA LYS A 244 9.71 -14.03 -1.89
C LYS A 244 9.94 -12.76 -1.08
N HIS A 245 9.34 -11.63 -1.47
CA HIS A 245 9.47 -10.39 -0.71
C HIS A 245 8.81 -10.47 0.66
N LEU A 246 7.64 -11.10 0.76
CA LEU A 246 6.96 -11.36 2.03
C LEU A 246 7.79 -12.26 2.95
N GLU A 247 8.35 -13.36 2.41
CA GLU A 247 9.20 -14.29 3.16
C GLU A 247 10.45 -13.58 3.73
N ASN A 248 11.11 -12.74 2.91
CA ASN A 248 12.29 -12.00 3.33
C ASN A 248 12.00 -11.03 4.49
N LEU A 249 10.81 -10.41 4.52
CA LEU A 249 10.44 -9.49 5.61
C LEU A 249 10.21 -10.21 6.95
N ILE A 250 9.88 -11.50 6.92
CA ILE A 250 9.53 -12.26 8.13
C ILE A 250 10.73 -13.05 8.65
N THR A 251 11.58 -13.54 7.76
CA THR A 251 12.75 -14.36 8.10
C THR A 251 13.91 -13.56 8.69
N GLU A 252 14.00 -12.27 8.39
CA GLU A 252 15.04 -11.37 8.89
C GLU A 252 14.42 -10.31 9.82
N PRO A 253 14.18 -10.64 11.12
CA PRO A 253 13.51 -9.73 12.03
C PRO A 253 14.35 -8.46 12.23
N LYS A 254 13.76 -7.32 11.89
CA LYS A 254 14.37 -5.98 12.05
C LYS A 254 13.58 -5.19 13.08
N GLU A 255 14.29 -4.35 13.81
CA GLU A 255 13.70 -3.50 14.84
C GLU A 255 13.93 -2.04 14.48
N PHE A 256 12.85 -1.27 14.31
CA PHE A 256 12.93 0.17 14.18
C PHE A 256 13.29 0.83 15.52
N PHE A 257 14.14 1.85 15.48
CA PHE A 257 14.39 2.67 16.65
C PHE A 257 14.64 4.12 16.24
N SER A 258 14.17 5.05 17.07
CA SER A 258 14.38 6.49 16.89
C SER A 258 14.42 7.17 18.23
N SER A 259 15.32 8.15 18.39
CA SER A 259 15.46 8.95 19.61
C SER A 259 16.21 10.25 19.30
N MET A 260 15.98 11.29 20.09
CA MET A 260 16.72 12.55 20.01
C MET A 260 17.67 12.64 21.21
N LYS A 261 18.97 12.40 20.99
CA LYS A 261 20.03 12.46 22.01
C LYS A 261 21.16 13.37 21.56
N SER A 262 21.85 14.01 22.51
CA SER A 262 23.10 14.71 22.20
C SER A 262 24.20 13.72 21.80
N LYS A 263 25.21 14.16 21.06
CA LYS A 263 26.37 13.31 20.73
C LYS A 263 27.07 12.76 21.98
N LYS A 264 27.10 13.54 23.06
CA LYS A 264 27.69 13.13 24.35
C LYS A 264 26.90 12.00 24.99
N ASP A 265 25.57 12.10 25.01
CA ASP A 265 24.73 11.07 25.62
C ASP A 265 24.70 9.80 24.77
N LEU A 266 24.66 9.94 23.44
CA LEU A 266 24.79 8.81 22.54
C LEU A 266 26.13 8.08 22.73
N GLY A 267 27.23 8.82 22.91
CA GLY A 267 28.53 8.24 23.23
C GLY A 267 28.51 7.40 24.51
N LYS A 268 27.92 7.93 25.59
CA LYS A 268 27.76 7.19 26.85
C LYS A 268 26.91 5.94 26.71
N ILE A 269 25.81 6.02 25.96
CA ILE A 269 24.95 4.86 25.69
C ILE A 269 25.74 3.76 24.98
N ILE A 270 26.55 4.12 23.98
CA ILE A 270 27.41 3.18 23.26
C ILE A 270 28.44 2.54 24.20
N GLU A 271 29.09 3.34 25.04
CA GLU A 271 30.07 2.85 26.02
C GLU A 271 29.46 1.83 26.98
N VAL A 272 28.29 2.14 27.57
CA VAL A 272 27.59 1.23 28.49
C VAL A 272 27.13 -0.03 27.77
N ALA A 273 26.53 0.10 26.58
CA ALA A 273 26.06 -1.05 25.81
C ALA A 273 27.22 -1.98 25.40
N ASN A 274 28.40 -1.44 25.10
CA ASN A 274 29.57 -2.22 24.70
C ASN A 274 30.20 -3.04 25.84
N GLN A 275 29.80 -2.83 27.09
CA GLN A 275 30.23 -3.64 28.24
C GLN A 275 29.57 -5.03 28.28
N GLU A 276 28.46 -5.23 27.56
CA GLU A 276 27.83 -6.55 27.45
C GLU A 276 28.74 -7.53 26.69
N THR A 277 28.65 -8.83 26.98
CA THR A 277 29.59 -9.83 26.45
C THR A 277 29.28 -10.20 25.00
N GLU A 278 28.00 -10.48 24.69
CA GLU A 278 27.54 -10.94 23.39
C GLU A 278 27.06 -9.79 22.50
N ILE A 279 27.27 -9.89 21.19
CA ILE A 279 26.89 -8.84 20.22
C ILE A 279 25.40 -8.51 20.29
N GLU A 280 24.54 -9.53 20.40
CA GLU A 280 23.09 -9.32 20.53
C GLU A 280 22.71 -8.64 21.83
N MET A 281 23.38 -8.98 22.94
CA MET A 281 23.16 -8.34 24.23
C MET A 281 23.58 -6.87 24.20
N LYS A 282 24.69 -6.53 23.50
CA LYS A 282 25.09 -5.14 23.25
C LYS A 282 23.99 -4.38 22.50
N ALA A 283 23.42 -4.97 21.45
CA ALA A 283 22.32 -4.36 20.69
C ALA A 283 21.06 -4.16 21.54
N GLN A 284 20.64 -5.17 22.32
CA GLN A 284 19.49 -5.09 23.22
C GLN A 284 19.70 -4.01 24.29
N LYS A 285 20.89 -3.94 24.89
CA LYS A 285 21.24 -2.93 25.87
C LYS A 285 21.22 -1.53 25.27
N PHE A 286 21.79 -1.35 24.09
CA PHE A 286 21.73 -0.09 23.34
C PHE A 286 20.29 0.34 23.08
N LEU A 287 19.45 -0.57 22.58
CA LEU A 287 18.04 -0.30 22.28
C LEU A 287 17.25 0.07 23.53
N LYS A 288 17.53 -0.55 24.68
CA LYS A 288 16.92 -0.16 25.95
C LYS A 288 17.32 1.27 26.34
N LEU A 289 18.61 1.57 26.32
CA LEU A 289 19.16 2.86 26.77
C LEU A 289 18.83 4.04 25.84
N ILE A 290 18.64 3.80 24.54
CA ILE A 290 18.27 4.87 23.60
C ILE A 290 16.79 5.25 23.71
N ARG A 291 15.98 4.35 24.25
CA ARG A 291 14.53 4.49 24.45
C ARG A 291 14.19 5.20 25.77
N ASP A 292 14.97 4.96 26.81
CA ASP A 292 14.97 5.73 28.07
C ASP A 292 15.42 7.19 27.84
#